data_AF-A0AAV4IMV6-F1
#
_entry.id   AF-A0AAV4IMV6-F1
#
_cell.length_a   1.000
_cell.length_b   1.000
_cell.length_c   1.000
_cell.angle_alpha   90.00
_cell.angle_beta   90.00
_cell.angle_gamma   90.00
#
_symmetry.space_group_name_H-M   'P 1'
#
loop_
_entity.id
_entity.type
_entity.pdbx_description
1 polymer ?
#
loop_
_entity_poly.entity_id
_entity_poly.type
_entity_poly.pdbx_seq_one_letter_code
_entity_poly.pdbx_strand_id
1 'polypeptide(L)'
;MKCYRKILRTPWTARRTNQNILQELGMKERQLLKNIKQQKLKYFGHVVRHNNLEKLCLEGAVEGRRGRGRPRRRWTQDISDWLGFSVREASILAQDRDGFRSSVWEATSYKDPP
;
A
#
# COMPACT_ATOMS: atom_id res chain seq x y z
N MET A 1 8.74 3.62 12.54
CA MET A 1 9.84 3.69 13.54
C MET A 1 9.73 4.84 14.53
N LYS A 2 9.46 6.10 14.11
CA LYS A 2 9.34 7.24 15.06
C LYS A 2 8.30 7.01 16.16
N CYS A 3 7.09 6.55 15.82
CA CYS A 3 6.05 6.26 16.82
C CYS A 3 6.47 5.17 17.81
N TYR A 4 7.04 4.06 17.31
CA TYR A 4 7.52 2.95 18.15
C TYR A 4 8.64 3.37 19.12
N ARG A 5 9.60 4.17 18.66
CA ARG A 5 10.65 4.75 19.53
C ARG A 5 10.06 5.66 20.60
N LYS A 6 9.00 6.41 20.28
CA LYS A 6 8.31 7.28 21.25
C LYS A 6 7.54 6.47 22.31
N ILE A 7 6.87 5.38 21.91
CA ILE A 7 6.17 4.46 22.83
C ILE A 7 7.16 3.87 23.84
N LEU A 8 8.32 3.40 23.36
CA LEU A 8 9.38 2.85 24.20
C LEU A 8 10.26 3.91 24.86
N ARG A 9 9.95 5.21 24.69
CA ARG A 9 10.75 6.35 25.17
C ARG A 9 12.24 6.22 24.84
N THR A 10 12.58 5.60 23.72
CA THR A 10 13.96 5.34 23.32
C THR A 10 14.63 6.64 22.89
N PRO A 11 15.67 7.12 23.60
CA PRO A 11 16.39 8.33 23.19
C PRO A 11 17.19 8.05 21.91
N TRP A 12 17.46 9.10 21.14
CA TRP A 12 18.23 8.96 19.90
C TRP A 12 19.68 8.49 20.14
N THR A 13 20.22 8.79 21.33
CA THR A 13 21.55 8.36 21.78
C THR A 13 21.66 6.87 22.06
N ALA A 14 20.53 6.17 22.26
CA ALA A 14 20.53 4.74 22.59
C ALA A 14 21.08 3.84 21.46
N ARG A 15 21.26 4.38 20.23
CA ARG A 15 21.80 3.66 19.05
C ARG A 15 21.17 2.28 18.79
N ARG A 16 19.92 2.06 19.25
CA ARG A 16 19.20 0.79 19.04
C ARG A 16 18.82 0.62 17.57
N THR A 17 18.98 -0.60 17.06
CA THR A 17 18.54 -0.97 15.70
C THR A 17 17.01 -1.01 15.63
N ASN A 18 16.47 -0.82 14.43
CA ASN A 18 15.02 -0.86 14.23
C ASN A 18 14.43 -2.26 14.49
N GLN A 19 15.19 -3.32 14.24
CA GLN A 19 14.80 -4.70 14.54
C GLN A 19 14.64 -4.94 16.03
N ASN A 20 15.59 -4.44 16.84
CA ASN A 20 15.56 -4.61 18.29
C ASN A 20 14.34 -3.91 18.93
N ILE A 21 13.98 -2.72 18.43
CA ILE A 21 12.77 -1.98 18.84
C ILE A 21 11.49 -2.76 18.51
N LEU A 22 11.45 -3.43 17.36
CA LEU A 22 10.29 -4.23 16.95
C LEU A 22 10.17 -5.51 17.78
N GLN A 23 11.28 -6.20 18.04
CA GLN A 23 11.34 -7.38 18.91
C GLN A 23 10.87 -7.07 20.33
N GLU A 24 11.31 -5.95 20.91
CA GLU A 24 10.93 -5.52 22.27
C GLU A 24 9.43 -5.25 22.40
N LEU A 25 8.79 -4.73 21.34
CA LEU A 25 7.34 -4.54 21.29
C LEU A 25 6.58 -5.85 20.97
N GLY A 26 7.26 -7.00 20.89
CA GLY A 26 6.67 -8.28 20.47
C GLY A 26 6.22 -8.29 19.01
N MET A 27 6.60 -7.29 18.21
CA MET A 27 6.23 -7.17 16.81
C MET A 27 7.29 -7.81 15.92
N LYS A 28 7.00 -8.98 15.36
CA LYS A 28 7.92 -9.66 14.43
C LYS A 28 8.02 -8.98 13.06
N GLU A 29 7.01 -8.20 12.66
CA GLU A 29 6.91 -7.57 11.33
C GLU A 29 6.25 -6.17 11.37
N ARG A 30 6.36 -5.40 10.28
CA ARG A 30 5.59 -4.14 10.08
C ARG A 30 4.12 -4.44 9.78
N GLN A 31 3.42 -5.11 10.70
CA GLN A 31 2.01 -5.52 10.56
C GLN A 31 1.09 -4.37 10.11
N LEU A 32 1.32 -3.15 10.61
CA LEU A 32 0.57 -1.97 10.19
C LEU A 32 0.68 -1.68 8.68
N LEU A 33 1.90 -1.71 8.12
CA LEU A 33 2.10 -1.45 6.69
C LEU A 33 1.48 -2.56 5.83
N LYS A 34 1.61 -3.81 6.29
CA LYS A 34 0.96 -4.96 5.65
C LYS A 34 -0.56 -4.80 5.64
N ASN A 35 -1.15 -4.40 6.77
CA ASN A 35 -2.60 -4.17 6.89
C ASN A 35 -3.06 -3.02 5.98
N ILE A 36 -2.33 -1.89 5.95
CA ILE A 36 -2.63 -0.77 5.07
C ILE A 36 -2.56 -1.18 3.60
N LYS A 37 -1.49 -1.90 3.21
CA LYS A 37 -1.32 -2.45 1.85
C LYS A 37 -2.51 -3.34 1.47
N GLN A 38 -2.87 -4.28 2.34
CA GLN A 38 -4.00 -5.18 2.13
C GLN A 38 -5.33 -4.45 1.99
N GLN A 39 -5.61 -3.48 2.87
CA GLN A 39 -6.85 -2.70 2.83
C GLN A 39 -6.95 -1.86 1.55
N LYS A 40 -5.87 -1.18 1.17
CA LYS A 40 -5.82 -0.39 -0.07
C LYS A 40 -6.04 -1.26 -1.30
N LEU A 41 -5.43 -2.45 -1.36
CA LEU A 41 -5.65 -3.39 -2.47
C LEU A 41 -7.10 -3.91 -2.50
N LYS A 42 -7.65 -4.33 -1.36
CA LYS A 42 -9.06 -4.77 -1.27
C LYS A 42 -10.03 -3.67 -1.70
N TYR A 43 -9.79 -2.44 -1.28
CA TYR A 43 -10.61 -1.29 -1.64
C TYR A 43 -10.54 -0.97 -3.14
N PHE A 44 -9.37 -1.11 -3.76
CA PHE A 44 -9.24 -0.97 -5.21
C PHE A 44 -10.13 -1.97 -5.96
N GLY A 45 -10.08 -3.25 -5.57
CA GLY A 45 -10.94 -4.27 -6.18
C GLY A 45 -12.44 -4.00 -5.96
N HIS A 46 -12.82 -3.43 -4.82
CA HIS A 46 -14.18 -2.96 -4.57
C HIS A 46 -14.55 -1.83 -5.54
N VAL A 47 -13.75 -0.77 -5.62
CA VAL A 47 -13.99 0.38 -6.51
C VAL A 47 -14.12 -0.06 -7.97
N VAL A 48 -13.24 -0.91 -8.49
CA VAL A 48 -13.28 -1.32 -9.90
C VAL A 48 -14.53 -2.14 -10.26
N ARG A 49 -15.03 -2.94 -9.31
CA ARG A 49 -16.22 -3.80 -9.49
C ARG A 49 -17.55 -3.06 -9.42
N HIS A 50 -17.58 -1.87 -8.85
CA HIS A 50 -18.81 -1.08 -8.74
C HIS A 50 -18.74 0.17 -9.62
N ASN A 51 -19.81 0.49 -10.33
CA ASN A 51 -19.89 1.72 -11.13
C ASN A 51 -20.36 2.89 -10.25
N ASN A 52 -19.48 3.33 -9.34
CA ASN A 52 -19.69 4.43 -8.43
C ASN A 52 -18.79 5.64 -8.77
N LEU A 53 -18.99 6.75 -8.06
CA LEU A 53 -18.21 7.98 -8.26
C LEU A 53 -16.71 7.74 -8.08
N GLU A 54 -16.34 6.84 -7.18
CA GLU A 54 -14.96 6.48 -6.88
C GLU A 54 -14.27 5.86 -8.10
N LYS A 55 -14.98 5.02 -8.87
CA LYS A 55 -14.45 4.46 -10.12
C LYS A 55 -14.26 5.54 -11.18
N LEU A 56 -15.22 6.46 -11.31
CA LEU A 56 -15.08 7.62 -12.20
C LEU A 56 -13.88 8.50 -11.82
N CYS A 57 -13.66 8.74 -10.53
CA CYS A 57 -12.49 9.48 -10.04
C CYS A 57 -11.17 8.73 -10.27
N LEU A 58 -11.19 7.40 -10.21
CA LEU A 58 -10.01 6.55 -10.40
C LEU A 58 -9.58 6.50 -11.87
N GLU A 59 -10.55 6.39 -12.78
CA GLU A 59 -10.34 6.27 -14.23
C GLU A 59 -10.28 7.64 -14.93
N GLY A 60 -10.87 8.67 -14.32
CA GLY A 60 -11.00 10.01 -14.88
C GLY A 60 -9.67 10.74 -15.02
N ALA A 61 -9.53 11.44 -16.15
CA ALA A 61 -8.51 12.45 -16.34
C ALA A 61 -9.11 13.84 -16.09
N VAL A 62 -8.50 14.61 -15.19
CA VAL A 62 -8.89 16.02 -14.99
C VAL A 62 -8.20 16.86 -16.06
N GLU A 63 -8.98 17.66 -16.78
CA GLU A 63 -8.47 18.59 -17.79
C GLU A 63 -7.56 19.67 -17.16
N GLY A 64 -6.56 20.10 -17.92
CA GLY A 64 -5.62 21.14 -17.50
C GLY A 64 -4.16 20.71 -17.56
N ARG A 65 -3.26 21.67 -17.33
CA ARG A 65 -1.82 21.43 -17.33
C ARG A 65 -1.36 20.98 -15.94
N ARG A 66 -0.57 19.91 -15.89
CA ARG A 66 0.11 19.50 -14.65
C ARG A 66 1.10 20.58 -14.22
N GLY A 67 1.15 20.88 -12.92
CA GLY A 67 2.16 21.78 -12.37
C GLY A 67 3.58 21.28 -12.63
N ARG A 68 4.55 22.20 -12.63
CA ARG A 68 5.98 21.87 -12.74
C ARG A 68 6.45 21.09 -11.50
N GLY A 69 7.38 20.15 -11.70
CA GLY A 69 8.01 19.35 -10.64
C GLY A 69 7.55 17.88 -10.60
N ARG A 70 8.03 17.13 -9.60
CA ARG A 70 7.70 15.70 -9.43
C ARG A 70 6.25 15.55 -8.96
N PRO A 71 5.41 14.78 -9.67
CA PRO A 71 4.05 14.49 -9.22
C PRO A 71 4.03 13.81 -7.85
N ARG A 72 3.03 14.12 -7.04
CA ARG A 72 2.76 13.36 -5.81
C ARG A 72 2.48 11.90 -6.17
N ARG A 73 2.96 10.99 -5.33
CA ARG A 73 2.70 9.56 -5.45
C ARG A 73 1.19 9.32 -5.33
N ARG A 74 0.62 8.61 -6.31
CA ARG A 74 -0.82 8.33 -6.41
C ARG A 74 -1.12 6.96 -5.81
N TRP A 75 -2.36 6.77 -5.38
CA TRP A 75 -2.82 5.45 -4.96
C TRP A 75 -2.70 4.41 -6.08
N THR A 76 -3.01 4.77 -7.33
CA THR A 76 -2.83 3.90 -8.50
C THR A 76 -1.38 3.48 -8.74
N GLN A 77 -0.41 4.34 -8.39
CA GLN A 77 1.00 3.97 -8.44
C GLN A 77 1.32 2.91 -7.39
N ASP A 78 0.77 3.02 -6.17
CA ASP A 78 0.94 1.97 -5.16
C ASP A 78 0.34 0.64 -5.62
N ILE A 79 -0.84 0.65 -6.24
CA ILE A 79 -1.47 -0.57 -6.79
C ILE A 79 -0.55 -1.23 -7.80
N SER A 80 -0.02 -0.44 -8.74
CA SER A 80 0.86 -0.93 -9.80
C SER A 80 2.18 -1.49 -9.23
N ASP A 81 2.83 -0.74 -8.33
CA ASP A 81 4.07 -1.16 -7.68
C ASP A 81 3.88 -2.44 -6.84
N TRP A 82 2.71 -2.62 -6.22
CA TRP A 82 2.44 -3.76 -5.34
C TRP A 82 2.00 -5.03 -6.04
N LEU A 83 1.28 -4.90 -7.16
CA LEU A 83 0.80 -6.04 -7.93
C LEU A 83 1.73 -6.40 -9.10
N GLY A 84 2.65 -5.52 -9.48
CA GLY A 84 3.52 -5.73 -10.65
C GLY A 84 2.79 -5.58 -12.00
N PHE A 85 1.57 -5.04 -11.98
CA PHE A 85 0.73 -4.84 -13.17
C PHE A 85 0.50 -3.36 -13.44
N SER A 86 0.18 -3.01 -14.68
CA SER A 86 -0.42 -1.71 -14.96
C SER A 86 -1.78 -1.58 -14.27
N VAL A 87 -2.24 -0.34 -14.05
CA VAL A 87 -3.56 -0.08 -13.44
C VAL A 87 -4.69 -0.73 -14.23
N ARG A 88 -4.57 -0.76 -15.57
CA ARG A 88 -5.57 -1.38 -16.45
C ARG A 88 -5.63 -2.89 -16.27
N GLU A 89 -4.47 -3.56 -16.25
CA GLU A 89 -4.38 -5.01 -16.00
C GLU A 89 -4.89 -5.35 -14.60
N ALA A 90 -4.53 -4.55 -13.59
CA ALA A 90 -5.06 -4.70 -12.24
C ALA A 90 -6.58 -4.55 -12.19
N SER A 91 -7.16 -3.63 -12.98
CA SER A 91 -8.61 -3.47 -13.09
C SER A 91 -9.31 -4.67 -13.75
N ILE A 92 -8.69 -5.27 -14.77
CA ILE A 92 -9.20 -6.49 -15.42
C ILE A 92 -9.15 -7.65 -14.42
N LEU A 93 -8.00 -7.84 -13.76
CA LEU A 93 -7.81 -8.86 -12.73
C LEU A 93 -8.82 -8.71 -11.58
N ALA A 94 -9.12 -7.47 -11.17
CA ALA A 94 -10.05 -7.19 -10.09
C ALA A 94 -11.50 -7.66 -10.34
N GLN A 95 -11.88 -7.91 -11.60
CA GLN A 95 -13.18 -8.49 -11.95
C GLN A 95 -13.28 -9.96 -11.53
N ASP A 96 -12.18 -10.71 -11.64
CA ASP A 96 -12.07 -12.05 -11.06
C ASP A 96 -11.83 -11.92 -9.55
N ARG A 97 -12.85 -12.25 -8.75
CA ARG A 97 -12.78 -12.14 -7.29
C ARG A 97 -11.71 -13.05 -6.69
N ASP A 98 -11.55 -14.25 -7.21
CA ASP A 98 -10.66 -15.26 -6.62
C ASP A 98 -9.22 -15.05 -7.08
N GLY A 99 -9.00 -14.74 -8.36
CA GLY A 99 -7.72 -14.30 -8.87
C GLY A 99 -7.22 -13.03 -8.15
N PHE A 100 -8.08 -12.02 -8.00
CA PHE A 100 -7.70 -10.80 -7.29
C PHE A 100 -7.38 -11.06 -5.82
N ARG A 101 -8.19 -11.86 -5.11
CA ARG A 101 -7.89 -12.24 -3.71
C ARG A 101 -6.53 -12.92 -3.58
N SER A 102 -6.20 -13.79 -4.52
CA SER A 102 -4.92 -14.50 -4.56
C SER A 102 -3.75 -13.54 -4.77
N SER A 103 -3.85 -12.62 -5.72
CA SER A 103 -2.80 -11.60 -5.94
C SER A 103 -2.64 -10.63 -4.77
N VAL A 104 -3.74 -10.27 -4.08
CA VAL A 104 -3.65 -9.46 -2.85
C VAL A 104 -2.93 -10.22 -1.74
N TRP A 105 -3.20 -11.52 -1.60
CA TRP A 105 -2.51 -12.38 -0.63
C TRP A 105 -1.02 -12.46 -0.93
N GLU A 106 -0.64 -12.70 -2.19
CA GLU A 106 0.75 -12.75 -2.63
C GLU A 106 1.48 -11.43 -2.39
N ALA A 107 0.91 -10.31 -2.85
CA ALA A 107 1.48 -8.98 -2.68
C ALA A 107 1.67 -8.60 -1.20
N THR A 108 0.81 -9.08 -0.30
CA THR A 108 0.91 -8.79 1.15
C THR A 108 1.75 -9.81 1.92
N SER A 109 2.03 -10.96 1.32
CA SER A 109 2.88 -12.01 1.90
C SER A 109 4.36 -11.83 1.52
N TYR A 110 4.67 -11.16 0.40
CA TYR A 110 6.03 -10.85 -0.01
C TYR A 110 6.71 -9.92 1.00
N LYS A 111 7.89 -10.34 1.50
CA LYS A 111 8.72 -9.53 2.41
C LYS A 111 9.33 -8.39 1.60
N ASP A 112 9.07 -7.15 1.99
CA ASP A 112 9.82 -5.99 1.46
C ASP A 112 11.32 -6.31 1.60
N PRO A 113 12.12 -6.20 0.52
CA PRO A 113 13.56 -6.39 0.62
C PRO A 113 14.17 -5.33 1.57
N PRO A 114 15.30 -5.64 2.22
CA PRO A 114 15.92 -4.81 3.26
C PRO A 114 16.23 -3.38 2.83
#